data_AF-A0A351VE04-F1
#
_entry.id   AF-A0A351VE04-F1
#
_cell.length_a   1.000
_cell.length_b   1.000
_cell.length_c   1.000
_cell.angle_alpha   90.00
_cell.angle_beta   90.00
_cell.angle_gamma   90.00
#
_symmetry.space_group_name_H-M   'P 1'
#
loop_
_entity.id
_entity.type
_entity.pdbx_description
1 polymer ?
#
loop_
_entity_poly.entity_id
_entity_poly.type
_entity_poly.pdbx_seq_one_letter_code
_entity_poly.pdbx_strand_id
1 'polypeptide(L)' 'PREKRVEIGLTYIYGIGRVSSNKILAAAQVNPDTRVRELTDDEVKRISEVIDGGYIVEGDLRREVAMNIKRLQ' A
#
# COMPACT_ATOMS: atom_id res chain seq x y z
N PRO A 1 3.22 -3.35 11.86
CA PRO A 1 4.57 -3.31 12.50
C PRO A 1 5.06 -1.87 12.77
N ARG A 2 4.85 -1.37 14.00
CA ARG A 2 5.06 0.05 14.37
C ARG A 2 6.53 0.52 14.33
N GLU A 3 7.46 -0.42 14.55
CA GLU A 3 8.91 -0.19 14.57
C GLU A 3 9.57 -0.36 13.19
N LYS A 4 8.84 -0.77 12.15
CA LYS A 4 9.43 -0.97 10.82
C LYS A 4 9.48 0.34 10.03
N ARG A 5 10.42 0.41 9.09
CA ARG A 5 10.43 1.42 8.02
C ARG A 5 9.11 1.38 7.25
N VAL A 6 8.58 2.54 6.85
CA VAL A 6 7.28 2.62 6.16
C VAL A 6 7.29 1.79 4.88
N GLU A 7 8.40 1.74 4.15
CA GLU A 7 8.51 0.93 2.93
C GLU A 7 8.17 -0.56 3.15
N ILE A 8 8.51 -1.11 4.32
CA ILE A 8 8.20 -2.50 4.71
C ILE A 8 6.84 -2.58 5.41
N GLY A 9 6.42 -1.50 6.08
CA GLY A 9 5.10 -1.41 6.69
C GLY A 9 3.98 -1.58 5.67
N LEU A 10 4.10 -0.90 4.52
CA LEU A 10 3.09 -0.94 3.46
C LEU A 10 3.00 -2.31 2.76
N THR A 11 4.06 -3.12 2.76
CA THR A 11 4.01 -4.45 2.13
C THR A 11 3.17 -5.47 2.89
N TYR A 12 2.58 -5.07 4.03
CA TYR A 12 1.62 -5.89 4.75
C TYR A 12 0.23 -5.80 4.14
N ILE A 13 -0.01 -4.78 3.31
CA ILE A 13 -1.25 -4.61 2.56
C ILE A 13 -1.23 -5.56 1.36
N TYR A 14 -2.26 -6.39 1.23
CA TYR A 14 -2.37 -7.31 0.10
C TYR A 14 -2.53 -6.54 -1.21
N GLY A 15 -1.68 -6.85 -2.19
CA GLY A 15 -1.57 -6.10 -3.45
C GLY A 15 -0.44 -5.06 -3.46
N ILE A 16 0.19 -4.77 -2.32
CA ILE A 16 1.33 -3.84 -2.24
C ILE A 16 2.62 -4.62 -2.01
N GLY A 17 3.48 -4.63 -3.04
CA GLY A 17 4.86 -5.11 -2.95
C GLY A 17 5.86 -3.99 -2.63
N ARG A 18 7.13 -4.33 -2.44
CA ARG A 18 8.21 -3.36 -2.16
C ARG A 18 8.32 -2.28 -3.25
N VAL A 19 8.17 -2.66 -4.52
CA VAL A 19 8.22 -1.72 -5.66
C VAL A 19 7.06 -0.73 -5.61
N SER A 20 5.83 -1.22 -5.42
CA SER A 20 4.64 -0.36 -5.31
C SER A 20 4.71 0.53 -4.08
N SER A 21 5.16 0.00 -2.95
CA SER A 21 5.41 0.75 -1.71
C SER A 21 6.32 1.95 -1.93
N ASN A 22 7.48 1.75 -2.58
CA ASN A 22 8.40 2.86 -2.88
C ASN A 22 7.80 3.89 -3.84
N LYS A 23 7.00 3.46 -4.83
CA LYS A 23 6.28 4.37 -5.73
C LYS A 23 5.23 5.19 -4.99
N ILE A 24 4.47 4.56 -4.10
CA ILE A 24 3.44 5.21 -3.28
C ILE A 24 4.10 6.26 -2.38
N LEU A 25 5.20 5.91 -1.71
CA LEU A 25 5.92 6.82 -0.83
C LEU A 25 6.54 8.01 -1.57
N ALA A 26 7.09 7.77 -2.77
CA ALA A 26 7.58 8.85 -3.63
C ALA A 26 6.46 9.81 -4.07
N ALA A 27 5.30 9.28 -4.45
CA ALA A 27 4.14 10.08 -4.83
C ALA A 27 3.52 10.84 -3.64
N ALA A 28 3.48 10.23 -2.46
CA ALA A 28 3.00 10.85 -1.22
C ALA A 28 4.03 11.80 -0.58
N GLN A 29 5.23 11.93 -1.17
CA GLN A 29 6.35 12.71 -0.64
C GLN A 29 6.71 12.34 0.80
N VAL A 30 6.75 11.04 1.09
CA VAL A 30 7.10 10.49 2.40
C VAL A 30 8.45 9.78 2.30
N ASN A 31 9.34 10.02 3.26
CA ASN A 31 10.62 9.33 3.29
C ASN A 31 10.42 7.83 3.62
N PRO A 32 10.90 6.91 2.77
CA PRO A 32 10.80 5.47 3.03
C PRO A 32 11.54 5.00 4.28
N ASP A 33 12.56 5.75 4.74
CA ASP A 33 13.32 5.46 5.96
C ASP A 33 12.58 5.79 7.26
N THR A 34 11.52 6.59 7.20
CA THR A 34 10.72 6.95 8.37
C THR A 34 10.15 5.68 9.01
N ARG A 35 9.98 5.67 10.34
CA ARG A 35 9.28 4.57 11.01
C ARG A 35 7.78 4.77 10.92
N VAL A 36 7.01 3.69 10.85
CA VAL A 36 5.54 3.75 10.80
C VAL A 36 4.93 4.56 11.96
N ARG A 37 5.54 4.50 13.15
CA ARG A 37 5.10 5.28 14.33
C ARG A 37 5.38 6.79 14.24
N GLU A 38 6.28 7.20 13.36
CA GLU A 38 6.73 8.59 13.17
C GLU A 38 5.98 9.29 12.03
N LEU A 39 5.08 8.57 11.37
CA LEU A 39 4.18 9.14 10.37
C LEU A 39 3.21 10.13 11.02
N THR A 40 3.10 11.30 10.42
CA THR A 40 2.07 12.29 10.73
C THR A 40 0.74 11.91 10.09
N ASP A 41 -0.37 12.39 10.66
CA ASP A 41 -1.71 12.13 10.11
C ASP A 41 -1.84 12.62 8.66
N ASP A 42 -1.18 13.72 8.31
CA ASP A 42 -1.14 14.24 6.94
C ASP A 42 -0.39 13.32 5.98
N GLU A 43 0.74 12.74 6.40
CA GLU A 43 1.47 11.75 5.61
C GLU A 43 0.66 10.48 5.41
N VAL A 44 -0.02 10.00 6.46
CA VAL A 44 -0.92 8.86 6.38
C VAL A 44 -2.04 9.13 5.37
N LYS A 45 -2.64 10.33 5.43
CA LYS A 45 -3.69 10.74 4.50
C LYS A 45 -3.20 10.74 3.05
N ARG A 46 -2.04 11.36 2.77
CA ARG A 46 -1.46 11.37 1.41
C ARG A 46 -1.16 9.97 0.89
N ILE A 47 -0.64 9.08 1.75
CA ILE A 47 -0.39 7.68 1.38
C ILE A 47 -1.71 7.00 1.00
N SER A 48 -2.76 7.16 1.81
CA SER A 48 -4.08 6.56 1.53
C SER A 48 -4.67 7.10 0.22
N GLU A 49 -4.62 8.40 -0.03
CA GLU A 49 -5.11 9.00 -1.28
C GLU A 49 -4.40 8.44 -2.53
N VAL A 50 -3.09 8.21 -2.45
CA VAL A 50 -2.32 7.59 -3.53
C VAL A 50 -2.69 6.11 -3.73
N ILE A 51 -2.96 5.38 -2.65
CA ILE A 51 -3.38 3.98 -2.73
C ILE A 51 -4.77 3.90 -3.37
N ASP A 52 -5.74 4.63 -2.84
CA ASP A 52 -7.14 4.59 -3.30
C ASP A 52 -7.29 5.04 -4.76
N GLY A 53 -6.44 5.98 -5.21
CA GLY A 53 -6.48 6.52 -6.57
C GLY A 53 -5.84 5.64 -7.65
N GLY A 54 -5.01 4.65 -7.28
CA GLY A 54 -4.14 3.96 -8.25
C GLY A 54 -3.89 2.48 -8.01
N TYR A 55 -4.35 1.92 -6.90
CA TYR A 55 -4.06 0.54 -6.52
C TYR A 55 -5.32 -0.17 -6.02
N ILE A 56 -5.58 -1.36 -6.56
CA ILE A 56 -6.59 -2.27 -6.01
C ILE A 56 -5.91 -3.12 -4.95
N VAL A 57 -6.39 -3.04 -3.71
CA VAL A 57 -5.78 -3.69 -2.55
C VAL A 57 -6.79 -4.56 -1.79
N GLU A 58 -6.27 -5.45 -0.95
CA GLU A 58 -7.04 -6.24 0.01
C GLU A 58 -8.22 -7.00 -0.59
N GLY A 59 -9.44 -6.76 -0.07
CA GLY A 59 -10.63 -7.52 -0.39
C GLY A 59 -11.02 -7.41 -1.85
N ASP A 60 -10.85 -6.25 -2.46
CA ASP A 60 -11.23 -6.03 -3.85
C ASP A 60 -10.29 -6.77 -4.80
N LEU A 61 -8.98 -6.74 -4.54
CA LEU A 61 -8.01 -7.52 -5.31
C LEU A 61 -8.27 -9.04 -5.17
N ARG A 62 -8.59 -9.50 -3.95
CA ARG A 62 -8.92 -10.92 -3.71
C ARG A 62 -10.18 -11.35 -4.46
N ARG A 63 -11.23 -10.50 -4.47
CA ARG A 63 -12.47 -10.75 -5.20
C ARG A 63 -12.24 -10.79 -6.71
N GLU A 64 -11.48 -9.83 -7.23
CA GLU A 64 -11.16 -9.77 -8.66
C GLU A 64 -10.41 -11.03 -9.12
N VAL A 65 -9.38 -11.44 -8.37
CA VAL A 65 -8.62 -12.67 -8.65
C VAL A 65 -9.54 -13.89 -8.62
N ALA A 66 -10.42 -14.01 -7.62
CA ALA A 66 -11.36 -15.12 -7.53
C ALA A 66 -12.34 -15.16 -8.71
N MET A 67 -12.87 -14.00 -9.13
CA MET A 67 -13.75 -13.88 -10.30
C MET A 67 -13.03 -14.23 -11.60
N ASN A 68 -11.78 -13.81 -11.76
CA ASN A 68 -10.96 -14.13 -12.92
C ASN A 68 -10.69 -15.64 -13.01
N ILE A 69 -10.39 -16.30 -11.87
CA ILE A 69 -10.24 -17.76 -11.82
C ILE A 69 -11.55 -18.45 -12.22
N LYS A 70 -12.68 -18.02 -11.63
CA LYS A 70 -14.00 -18.59 -11.93
C LYS A 70 -14.41 -18.43 -13.40
N ARG A 71 -13.95 -17.37 -14.07
CA ARG A 71 -14.22 -17.14 -15.50
C ARG A 71 -13.44 -18.06 -16.44
N LEU A 72 -12.36 -18.68 -15.96
CA LEU A 72 -11.51 -19.56 -16.75
C LEU A 72 -11.82 -21.05 -16.53
N GLN A 73 -12.67 -21.37 -15.54
CA GLN A 73 -13.21 -22.71 -15.29
C GLN A 73 -14.54 -22.90 -16.03
#